data_AF-A0A3M7RY65-F1
#
_entry.id   AF-A0A3M7RY65-F1
#
_cell.length_a   1.000
_cell.length_b   1.000
_cell.length_c   1.000
_cell.angle_alpha   90.00
_cell.angle_beta   90.00
_cell.angle_gamma   90.00
#
_symmetry.space_group_name_H-M   'P 1'
#
loop_
_entity.id
_entity.type
_entity.pdbx_description
1 polymer ?
#
loop_
_entity_poly.entity_id
_entity_poly.type
_entity_poly.pdbx_seq_one_letter_code
_entity_poly.pdbx_strand_id
1 'polypeptide(L)'
;MTLSVLIIFLLIITPVTNNEPNSAFTCNDDSDCQNGGKCIQISKDLEYCVCINGFTGEKCINAPQTIFIEGPKNPSKDSIFGTISKRSTKKGRKNPSGFRVLISYIKRFMICHKNLTSKN
;
A
#
# COMPACT_ATOMS: atom_id res chain seq x y z
N MET A 1 41.14 -27.57 -25.26
CA MET A 1 41.48 -27.25 -23.86
C MET A 1 41.68 -25.75 -23.64
N THR A 2 42.28 -25.01 -24.58
CA THR A 2 42.52 -23.57 -24.47
C THR A 2 41.25 -22.71 -24.64
N LEU A 3 40.37 -23.08 -25.57
CA LEU A 3 39.12 -22.35 -25.84
C LEU A 3 38.11 -22.44 -24.68
N SER A 4 38.03 -23.59 -24.02
CA SER A 4 37.16 -23.81 -22.85
C SER A 4 37.61 -23.01 -21.63
N VAL A 5 38.92 -22.81 -21.45
CA VAL A 5 39.47 -22.00 -20.35
C VAL A 5 39.20 -20.51 -20.60
N LEU A 6 39.30 -20.05 -21.84
CA LEU A 6 39.01 -18.65 -22.20
C LEU A 6 37.55 -18.27 -21.93
N ILE A 7 36.61 -19.17 -22.23
CA ILE A 7 35.17 -18.96 -21.96
C ILE A 7 34.91 -18.85 -20.45
N ILE A 8 35.54 -19.70 -19.63
CA ILE A 8 35.42 -19.66 -18.18
C ILE A 8 35.97 -18.34 -17.63
N PHE A 9 37.13 -17.89 -18.10
CA PHE A 9 37.68 -16.59 -17.71
C PHE A 9 36.76 -15.41 -18.04
N LEU A 10 36.10 -15.42 -19.22
CA LEU A 10 35.17 -14.35 -19.60
C LEU A 10 33.91 -14.30 -18.71
N LEU A 11 33.42 -15.45 -18.24
CA LEU A 11 32.27 -15.51 -17.33
C LEU A 11 32.60 -15.09 -15.88
N ILE A 12 33.88 -15.15 -15.49
CA ILE A 12 34.33 -14.77 -14.14
C ILE A 12 34.77 -13.31 -14.10
N ILE A 13 35.30 -12.75 -15.20
CA ILE A 13 35.77 -11.36 -15.27
C ILE A 13 34.60 -10.39 -15.52
N THR A 14 33.49 -10.83 -16.13
CA THR A 14 32.31 -9.97 -16.24
C THR A 14 31.67 -9.82 -14.86
N PRO A 15 31.52 -8.59 -14.34
CA PRO A 15 30.68 -8.39 -13.18
C PRO A 15 29.27 -8.80 -13.58
N VAL A 16 28.72 -9.83 -12.93
CA VAL A 16 27.30 -10.13 -12.97
C VAL A 16 26.60 -8.93 -12.34
N THR A 17 26.24 -7.96 -13.18
CA THR A 17 25.38 -6.86 -12.79
C THR A 17 23.99 -7.47 -12.62
N ASN A 18 23.72 -7.98 -11.42
CA ASN A 18 22.37 -8.18 -10.96
C ASN A 18 21.75 -6.79 -10.81
N ASN A 19 21.43 -6.18 -11.94
CA ASN A 19 20.45 -5.11 -12.00
C ASN A 19 19.11 -5.82 -11.78
N GLU A 20 18.86 -6.22 -10.54
CA GLU A 20 17.50 -6.33 -10.07
C GLU A 20 17.03 -4.88 -10.02
N PRO A 21 16.14 -4.44 -10.93
CA PRO A 21 15.37 -3.27 -10.61
C PRO A 21 14.54 -3.73 -9.41
N ASN A 22 15.10 -3.54 -8.21
CA ASN A 22 14.32 -3.31 -7.03
C ASN A 22 13.48 -2.12 -7.46
N SER A 23 12.30 -2.42 -8.00
CA SER A 23 11.29 -1.44 -8.34
C SER A 23 10.96 -0.84 -7.00
N ALA A 24 11.74 0.16 -6.61
CA ALA A 24 11.56 0.92 -5.41
C ALA A 24 10.24 1.63 -5.65
N PHE A 25 9.17 0.95 -5.28
CA PHE A 25 7.88 1.58 -5.15
C PHE A 25 8.10 2.75 -4.19
N THR A 26 7.55 3.91 -4.52
CA THR A 26 7.50 5.04 -3.61
C THR A 26 6.05 5.45 -3.42
N CYS A 27 5.64 5.48 -2.17
CA CYS A 27 4.27 5.60 -1.74
C CYS A 27 3.97 7.09 -1.58
N ASN A 28 3.67 7.75 -2.70
CA ASN A 28 3.43 9.20 -2.72
C ASN A 28 1.95 9.50 -2.48
N ASP A 29 1.06 8.71 -3.08
CA ASP A 29 -0.39 8.86 -2.98
C ASP A 29 -1.12 7.50 -2.97
N ASP A 30 -2.33 7.46 -2.39
CA ASP A 30 -3.19 6.26 -2.43
C ASP A 30 -3.52 5.81 -3.87
N SER A 31 -3.40 6.71 -4.86
CA SER A 31 -3.56 6.37 -6.28
C SER A 31 -2.47 5.45 -6.84
N ASP A 32 -1.33 5.35 -6.16
CA ASP A 32 -0.26 4.43 -6.54
C ASP A 32 -0.68 2.96 -6.32
N CYS A 33 -1.69 2.75 -5.47
CA CYS A 33 -2.37 1.49 -5.25
C CYS A 33 -3.67 1.40 -6.06
N GLN A 34 -3.83 0.34 -6.85
CA GLN A 34 -5.03 0.15 -7.67
C GLN A 34 -6.21 -0.36 -6.84
N ASN A 35 -7.41 -0.33 -7.44
CA ASN A 35 -8.64 -0.95 -6.90
C ASN A 35 -9.04 -0.45 -5.50
N GLY A 36 -8.71 0.80 -5.18
CA GLY A 36 -9.00 1.41 -3.89
C GLY A 36 -8.10 0.92 -2.75
N GLY A 37 -6.95 0.32 -3.09
CA GLY A 37 -5.90 0.04 -2.12
C GLY A 37 -5.37 1.31 -1.45
N LYS A 38 -4.79 1.15 -0.27
CA LYS A 38 -4.25 2.26 0.50
C LYS A 38 -2.74 2.16 0.60
N CYS A 39 -2.05 3.25 0.30
CA CYS A 39 -0.62 3.33 0.36
C CYS A 39 -0.17 3.57 1.83
N ILE A 40 0.74 2.73 2.32
CA ILE A 40 1.30 2.83 3.68
C ILE A 40 2.82 2.88 3.59
N GLN A 41 3.38 4.02 4.00
CA GLN A 41 4.82 4.18 4.21
C GLN A 41 5.16 3.85 5.67
N ILE A 42 6.01 2.84 5.88
CA ILE A 42 6.49 2.45 7.21
C ILE A 42 7.85 3.09 7.51
N SER A 43 8.73 3.12 6.51
CA SER A 43 10.03 3.78 6.58
C SER A 43 10.41 4.35 5.21
N LYS A 44 11.62 4.93 5.08
CA LYS A 44 12.11 5.46 3.80
C LYS A 44 12.25 4.39 2.72
N ASP A 45 12.50 3.15 3.14
CA ASP A 45 12.82 2.03 2.25
C ASP A 45 11.75 0.91 2.33
N LEU A 46 10.74 1.07 3.19
CA LEU A 46 9.68 0.08 3.39
C LEU A 46 8.31 0.72 3.27
N GLU A 47 7.59 0.26 2.27
CA GLU A 47 6.26 0.71 1.91
C GLU A 47 5.51 -0.37 1.15
N TYR A 48 4.18 -0.36 1.24
CA TYR A 48 3.34 -1.30 0.51
C TYR A 48 1.90 -0.79 0.40
N CYS A 49 1.17 -1.39 -0.55
CA CYS A 49 -0.26 -1.19 -0.68
C CYS A 49 -1.04 -2.18 0.18
N VAL A 50 -1.94 -1.67 1.02
CA VAL A 50 -2.97 -2.46 1.71
C VAL A 50 -4.13 -2.67 0.74
N CYS A 51 -4.31 -3.90 0.27
CA CYS A 51 -5.38 -4.26 -0.66
C CYS A 51 -6.69 -4.61 0.07
N ILE A 52 -7.81 -4.34 -0.60
CA ILE A 52 -9.17 -4.64 -0.12
C ILE A 52 -9.84 -5.66 -1.04
N ASN A 53 -10.98 -6.21 -0.63
CA ASN A 53 -11.84 -7.08 -1.46
C ASN A 53 -11.11 -8.29 -2.10
N GLY A 54 -10.04 -8.77 -1.47
CA GLY A 54 -9.25 -9.90 -1.95
C GLY A 54 -8.35 -9.60 -3.14
N PHE A 55 -8.18 -8.32 -3.53
CA PHE A 55 -7.13 -7.94 -4.48
C PHE A 55 -5.74 -8.21 -3.89
N THR A 56 -4.77 -8.51 -4.76
CA THR A 56 -3.41 -8.88 -4.35
C THR A 56 -2.33 -8.27 -5.27
N GLY A 57 -1.07 -8.52 -4.94
CA GLY A 57 0.09 -7.95 -5.63
C GLY A 57 0.55 -6.64 -5.01
N GLU A 58 1.78 -6.22 -5.34
CA GLU A 58 2.45 -5.05 -4.74
C GLU A 58 1.61 -3.77 -4.82
N LYS A 59 0.88 -3.58 -5.92
CA LYS A 59 -0.01 -2.43 -6.17
C LYS A 59 -1.49 -2.79 -6.23
N CYS A 60 -1.90 -3.93 -5.67
CA CYS A 60 -3.28 -4.41 -5.70
C CYS A 60 -3.87 -4.57 -7.12
N ILE A 61 -3.03 -4.92 -8.10
CA ILE A 61 -3.45 -5.07 -9.51
C ILE A 61 -4.12 -6.41 -9.80
N ASN A 62 -3.82 -7.43 -8.98
CA ASN A 62 -4.32 -8.77 -9.21
C ASN A 62 -5.71 -8.90 -8.60
N ALA A 63 -6.69 -9.28 -9.42
CA ALA A 63 -8.03 -9.54 -8.97
C ALA A 63 -8.08 -10.70 -7.94
N PRO A 64 -9.05 -10.69 -7.02
CA PRO A 64 -9.31 -11.84 -6.17
C PRO A 64 -9.52 -13.09 -7.01
N GLN A 65 -8.81 -14.16 -6.67
CA GLN A 65 -9.05 -15.47 -7.26
C GLN A 65 -10.38 -15.99 -6.72
N THR A 66 -11.43 -15.92 -7.53
CA THR A 66 -12.66 -16.63 -7.24
C THR A 66 -12.36 -18.12 -7.34
N ILE A 67 -12.18 -18.80 -6.19
CA ILE A 67 -12.23 -20.26 -6.15
C ILE A 67 -13.64 -20.64 -6.60
N PHE A 68 -13.77 -21.15 -7.82
CA PHE A 68 -14.99 -21.77 -8.29
C PHE A 68 -15.16 -23.10 -7.55
N ILE A 69 -15.63 -23.06 -6.31
CA ILE A 69 -16.64 -24.04 -5.94
C ILE A 69 -17.90 -23.49 -6.59
N GLU A 70 -18.48 -24.20 -7.55
CA GLU A 70 -19.72 -23.78 -8.22
C GLU A 70 -20.87 -23.69 -7.19
N GLY A 71 -20.92 -22.60 -6.45
CA GLY A 71 -22.12 -22.07 -5.80
C GLY A 71 -22.70 -20.98 -6.70
N PRO A 72 -24.03 -20.76 -6.67
CA PRO A 72 -24.69 -19.86 -7.61
C PRO A 72 -24.07 -18.47 -7.49
N LYS A 73 -23.35 -18.06 -8.55
CA LYS A 73 -22.97 -16.66 -8.75
C LYS A 73 -24.27 -15.88 -8.82
N ASN A 74 -24.64 -15.22 -7.73
CA ASN A 74 -25.55 -14.09 -7.84
C ASN A 74 -24.71 -12.93 -8.37
N PRO A 75 -24.79 -12.57 -9.66
CA PRO A 75 -24.19 -11.33 -10.10
C PRO A 75 -24.92 -10.24 -9.34
N SER A 76 -24.22 -9.61 -8.40
CA SER A 76 -24.67 -8.39 -7.74
C SER A 76 -25.10 -7.41 -8.82
N LYS A 77 -26.42 -7.37 -9.04
CA LYS A 77 -27.12 -6.35 -9.82
C LYS A 77 -27.09 -5.06 -9.01
N ASP A 78 -25.92 -4.43 -8.99
CA ASP A 78 -25.78 -3.01 -8.73
C ASP A 78 -25.20 -2.33 -9.97
N SER A 79 -25.71 -2.75 -11.14
CA SER A 79 -25.87 -1.87 -12.28
C SER A 79 -27.29 -1.33 -12.17
N ILE A 80 -27.44 -0.01 -12.14
CA ILE A 80 -28.68 0.78 -11.90
C ILE A 80 -28.87 1.22 -10.44
N PHE A 81 -27.90 1.96 -9.89
CA PHE A 81 -28.24 3.23 -9.25
C PHE A 81 -27.22 4.28 -9.67
N GLY A 82 -27.74 5.38 -10.21
CA GLY A 82 -27.04 6.30 -11.07
C GLY A 82 -25.82 6.97 -10.45
N THR A 83 -25.02 7.51 -11.37
CA THR A 83 -24.28 8.78 -11.29
C THR A 83 -24.76 9.75 -10.21
N ILE A 84 -24.51 9.42 -8.95
CA ILE A 84 -24.03 10.39 -7.98
C ILE A 84 -22.67 9.83 -7.62
N SER A 85 -21.65 10.30 -8.34
CA SER A 85 -20.32 10.41 -7.79
C SER A 85 -20.53 10.95 -6.38
N LYS A 86 -20.45 10.08 -5.35
CA LYS A 86 -20.11 10.54 -4.03
C LYS A 86 -18.75 11.13 -4.28
N ARG A 87 -18.75 12.43 -4.55
CA ARG A 87 -17.66 13.33 -4.27
C ARG A 87 -17.42 13.07 -2.79
N SER A 88 -16.64 12.05 -2.50
CA SER A 88 -15.70 12.10 -1.41
C SER A 88 -15.01 13.41 -1.72
N THR A 89 -15.49 14.47 -1.08
CA THR A 89 -14.70 15.68 -0.97
C THR A 89 -13.43 15.12 -0.40
N LYS A 90 -12.42 15.01 -1.29
CA LYS A 90 -11.09 14.58 -0.98
C LYS A 90 -10.65 15.62 0.03
N LYS A 91 -11.00 15.42 1.30
CA LYS A 91 -10.49 16.19 2.40
C LYS A 91 -9.07 15.71 2.43
N GLY A 92 -8.24 16.34 1.58
CA GLY A 92 -6.84 16.04 1.46
C GLY A 92 -6.36 15.89 2.87
N ARG A 93 -5.93 14.67 3.22
CA ARG A 93 -5.25 14.44 4.48
C ARG A 93 -3.94 15.20 4.32
N LYS A 94 -3.99 16.51 4.59
CA LYS A 94 -2.78 17.31 4.75
C LYS A 94 -2.02 16.60 5.85
N ASN A 95 -0.86 16.06 5.51
CA ASN A 95 0.04 15.43 6.46
C ASN A 95 0.19 16.42 7.62
N PRO A 96 -0.31 16.11 8.83
CA PRO A 96 -0.32 17.08 9.90
C PRO A 96 1.14 17.40 10.24
N SER A 97 1.53 18.67 10.12
CA SER A 97 2.80 19.16 10.64
C SER A 97 2.97 18.68 12.09
N GLY A 98 4.18 18.27 12.50
CA GLY A 98 4.41 17.61 13.79
C GLY A 98 3.78 18.32 15.00
N PHE A 99 3.64 19.65 14.94
CA PHE A 99 2.92 20.45 15.92
C PHE A 99 1.43 20.06 16.07
N ARG A 100 0.73 19.73 14.98
CA ARG A 100 -0.68 19.26 15.00
C ARG A 100 -0.84 17.88 15.65
N VAL A 101 0.15 17.00 15.47
CA VAL A 101 0.18 15.69 16.14
C VAL A 101 0.40 15.87 17.64
N LEU A 102 1.34 16.75 18.02
CA LEU A 102 1.62 17.07 19.42
C LEU A 102 0.40 17.66 20.15
N ILE A 103 -0.32 18.60 19.53
CA ILE A 103 -1.55 19.17 20.09
C ILE A 103 -2.65 18.11 20.25
N SER A 104 -2.76 17.15 19.31
CA SER A 104 -3.68 16.01 19.46
C SER A 104 -3.32 15.13 20.66
N TYR A 105 -2.03 14.88 20.87
CA TYR A 105 -1.52 14.10 22.00
C TYR A 105 -1.76 14.80 23.34
N ILE A 106 -1.46 16.10 23.43
CA ILE A 106 -1.69 16.91 24.64
C ILE A 106 -3.20 17.00 24.95
N LYS A 107 -4.06 17.17 23.94
CA LYS A 107 -5.52 17.16 24.14
C LYS A 107 -6.00 15.82 24.68
N ARG A 108 -5.53 14.69 24.13
CA ARG A 108 -5.85 13.36 24.66
C ARG A 108 -5.36 13.17 26.09
N PHE A 109 -4.15 13.63 26.39
CA PHE A 109 -3.58 13.59 27.73
C PHE A 109 -4.42 14.41 28.74
N MET A 110 -4.80 15.64 28.40
CA MET A 110 -5.63 16.50 29.25
C MET A 110 -7.06 15.93 29.44
N ILE A 111 -7.64 15.30 28.42
CA ILE A 111 -8.93 14.59 28.52
C ILE A 111 -8.80 13.39 29.47
N CYS A 112 -7.70 12.63 29.36
CA CYS A 112 -7.42 11.50 30.25
C CYS A 112 -7.24 11.98 31.70
N HIS A 113 -6.49 13.06 31.92
CA HIS A 113 -6.30 13.65 33.24
C HIS A 113 -7.61 14.16 33.85
N LYS A 114 -8.48 14.81 33.07
CA LYS A 114 -9.82 15.21 33.52
C LYS A 114 -10.69 14.01 33.94
N ASN A 115 -10.59 12.89 33.23
CA ASN A 115 -11.27 11.65 33.61
C ASN A 115 -10.69 11.01 34.87
N LEU A 116 -9.41 11.21 35.16
CA LEU A 116 -8.78 10.75 36.41
C LEU A 116 -9.21 11.61 37.62
N THR A 117 -9.35 12.93 37.44
CA THR A 117 -9.81 13.84 38.51
C THR A 117 -11.31 13.76 38.79
N SER A 118 -12.10 13.13 37.91
CA SER A 118 -13.54 12.91 38.09
C SER A 118 -13.89 11.55 38.71
N LYS A 119 -12.89 10.68 38.90
CA LYS A 119 -13.03 9.34 39.49
C LYS A 119 -12.63 9.28 40.97
N ASN A 120 -12.41 10.44 41.61
CA ASN A 120 -12.11 10.58 43.03
C ASN A 120 -13.15 11.50 43.67
#